data_AF-A0A918LRS0-F1
#
_entry.id   AF-A0A918LRS0-F1
#
_cell.length_a   1.000
_cell.length_b   1.000
_cell.length_c   1.000
_cell.angle_alpha   90.00
_cell.angle_beta   90.00
_cell.angle_gamma   90.00
#
_symmetry.space_group_name_H-M   'P 1'
#
loop_
_entity.id
_entity.type
_entity.pdbx_description
1 polymer ?
#
loop_
_entity_poly.entity_id
_entity_poly.type
_entity_poly.pdbx_seq_one_letter_code
_entity_poly.pdbx_strand_id
1 'polypeptide(L)'
;MARRPDLPCSRCGMLMWRSGTSLSEGKAVCRPCRRERPEPYSRPELYGPRPCAHCGQEFTDPHRRVCSRECGRARKAFNVRRLNDAPTQPVPCDDCGTLTMRGRNQEGRFCDGCARARRRAKDRRAAAVRRGAVVVGPRPKLDDIARRDGWRCHLCLRSVDPGLHFQHRDAATLDHLVPVSVGGTDEPSNLALAHRGCNSSRGVGGHVQLALIG
;
A
#
# COMPACT_ATOMS: atom_id res chain seq x y z
N MET A 1 35.25 -12.87 1.65
CA MET A 1 36.07 -12.04 0.74
C MET A 1 35.54 -10.63 0.74
N ALA A 2 36.38 -9.61 0.98
CA ALA A 2 35.94 -8.22 0.93
C ALA A 2 35.56 -7.85 -0.51
N ARG A 3 34.37 -7.28 -0.68
CA ARG A 3 33.86 -6.85 -1.98
C ARG A 3 34.76 -5.74 -2.54
N ARG A 4 35.07 -5.79 -3.84
CA ARG A 4 35.84 -4.76 -4.54
C ARG A 4 34.97 -4.05 -5.59
N PRO A 5 35.22 -2.76 -5.88
CA PRO A 5 34.59 -2.08 -7.01
C PRO A 5 34.96 -2.77 -8.33
N ASP A 6 33.95 -3.09 -9.13
CA ASP A 6 34.07 -3.95 -10.33
C ASP A 6 33.42 -3.34 -11.58
N LEU A 7 32.74 -2.19 -11.47
CA LEU A 7 32.02 -1.58 -12.58
C LEU A 7 32.73 -0.31 -13.07
N PRO A 8 33.42 -0.34 -14.22
CA PRO A 8 34.11 0.84 -14.75
C PRO A 8 33.11 1.90 -15.24
N CYS A 9 33.42 3.17 -14.96
CA CYS A 9 32.72 4.30 -15.55
C CYS A 9 33.01 4.38 -17.05
N SER A 10 31.98 4.47 -17.89
CA SER A 10 32.12 4.54 -19.34
C SER A 10 32.72 5.85 -19.87
N ARG A 11 32.94 6.86 -19.01
CA ARG A 11 33.55 8.15 -19.38
C ARG A 11 35.00 8.29 -18.91
N CYS A 12 35.27 7.96 -17.65
CA CYS A 12 36.59 8.18 -17.04
C CYS A 12 37.29 6.89 -16.59
N GLY A 13 36.69 5.73 -16.79
CA GLY A 13 37.24 4.43 -16.36
C GLY A 13 37.21 4.19 -14.85
N MET A 14 36.88 5.18 -14.02
CA MET A 14 36.85 5.03 -12.55
C MET A 14 35.93 3.88 -12.12
N LEU A 15 36.45 2.96 -11.30
CA LEU A 15 35.72 1.82 -10.79
C LEU A 15 34.67 2.25 -9.76
N MET A 16 33.46 1.74 -9.94
CA MET A 16 32.30 1.98 -9.09
C MET A 16 31.82 0.67 -8.47
N TRP A 17 31.07 0.79 -7.38
CA TRP A 17 30.36 -0.33 -6.79
C TRP A 17 29.12 -0.66 -7.62
N ARG A 18 29.03 -1.91 -8.10
CA ARG A 18 27.80 -2.40 -8.74
C ARG A 18 26.63 -2.43 -7.73
N SER A 19 25.44 -2.06 -8.17
CA SER A 19 24.18 -2.22 -7.44
C SER A 19 23.17 -2.93 -8.35
N GLY A 20 22.06 -3.43 -7.80
CA GLY A 20 20.97 -3.98 -8.62
C GLY A 20 20.33 -2.97 -9.59
N THR A 21 20.64 -1.68 -9.45
CA THR A 21 20.18 -0.59 -10.32
C THR A 21 21.27 -0.03 -11.24
N SER A 22 22.47 -0.62 -11.20
CA SER A 22 23.59 -0.18 -12.03
C SER A 22 23.33 -0.55 -13.49
N LEU A 23 23.59 0.39 -14.39
CA LEU A 23 23.56 0.13 -15.83
C LEU A 23 24.62 -0.91 -16.19
N SER A 24 24.44 -1.54 -17.36
CA SER A 24 25.43 -2.46 -17.90
C SER A 24 26.80 -1.79 -18.07
N GLU A 25 27.83 -2.63 -18.13
CA GLU A 25 29.19 -2.19 -18.47
C GLU A 25 29.19 -1.47 -19.82
N GLY A 26 30.00 -0.40 -19.95
CA GLY A 26 29.97 0.52 -21.10
C GLY A 26 28.86 1.57 -21.08
N LYS A 27 27.83 1.44 -20.22
CA LYS A 27 26.76 2.46 -20.05
C LYS A 27 26.76 3.13 -18.68
N ALA A 28 27.36 2.50 -17.67
CA ALA A 28 27.42 3.05 -16.32
C ALA A 28 28.35 4.26 -16.24
N VAL A 29 27.85 5.39 -15.73
CA VAL A 29 28.62 6.64 -15.57
C VAL A 29 28.70 7.01 -14.09
N CYS A 30 29.89 7.37 -13.62
CA CYS A 30 30.11 7.79 -12.24
C CYS A 30 29.40 9.10 -11.90
N ARG A 31 29.19 9.35 -10.60
CA ARG A 31 28.49 10.56 -10.14
C ARG A 31 29.22 11.85 -10.57
N PRO A 32 30.57 11.98 -10.50
CA PRO A 32 31.30 13.12 -11.04
C PRO A 32 31.05 13.32 -12.54
N CYS A 33 31.32 12.31 -13.38
CA CYS A 33 31.14 12.44 -14.82
C CYS A 33 29.68 12.63 -15.24
N ARG A 34 28.69 12.21 -14.44
CA ARG A 34 27.27 12.55 -14.67
C ARG A 34 26.96 14.02 -14.37
N ARG A 35 27.68 14.63 -13.42
CA ARG A 35 27.53 16.03 -13.01
C ARG A 35 28.24 16.99 -13.98
N GLU A 36 29.36 16.57 -14.57
CA GLU A 36 30.09 17.27 -15.65
C GLU A 36 29.35 17.22 -17.00
N ARG A 37 28.01 17.37 -16.99
CA ARG A 37 27.11 17.12 -18.13
C ARG A 37 27.69 17.63 -19.47
N PRO A 38 27.93 16.77 -20.48
CA PRO A 38 28.25 17.22 -21.82
C PRO A 38 26.97 17.81 -22.42
N GLU A 39 26.94 19.14 -22.52
CA GLU A 39 25.86 19.97 -23.06
C GLU A 39 24.44 19.72 -22.50
N PRO A 40 23.55 20.72 -22.51
CA PRO A 40 22.15 20.48 -22.23
C PRO A 40 21.57 19.52 -23.29
N TYR A 41 21.17 18.32 -22.86
CA TYR A 41 20.41 17.32 -23.66
C TYR A 41 19.22 17.93 -24.42
N SER A 42 18.68 19.04 -23.92
CA SER A 42 17.75 19.88 -24.64
C SER A 42 18.52 20.76 -25.63
N ARG A 43 18.74 20.28 -26.86
CA ARG A 43 19.01 21.12 -28.03
C ARG A 43 17.71 21.81 -28.43
N PRO A 44 17.44 23.07 -28.01
CA PRO A 44 16.15 23.71 -28.26
C PRO A 44 15.91 23.88 -29.77
N GLU A 45 17.00 24.02 -30.53
CA GLU A 45 17.07 24.08 -31.99
C GLU A 45 16.49 22.84 -32.70
N LEU A 46 16.45 21.67 -32.04
CA LEU A 46 15.90 20.43 -32.62
C LEU A 46 14.40 20.25 -32.41
N TYR A 47 13.78 21.06 -31.55
CA TYR A 47 12.35 20.96 -31.26
C TYR A 47 11.62 22.12 -31.91
N GLY A 48 11.10 21.89 -33.11
CA GLY A 48 10.23 22.83 -33.80
C GLY A 48 8.96 23.19 -32.99
N PRO A 49 8.26 24.26 -33.37
CA PRO A 49 7.01 24.65 -32.75
C PRO A 49 6.03 23.46 -32.72
N ARG A 50 5.35 23.30 -31.58
CA ARG A 50 4.37 22.23 -31.38
C ARG A 50 3.06 22.84 -30.86
N PRO A 51 1.91 22.24 -31.19
CA PRO A 51 0.62 22.76 -30.76
C PRO A 51 0.42 22.59 -29.26
N CYS A 52 -0.13 23.62 -28.62
CA CYS A 52 -0.57 23.59 -27.23
C CYS A 52 -1.67 22.54 -27.05
N ALA A 53 -1.53 21.63 -26.08
CA ALA A 53 -2.51 20.59 -25.78
C ALA A 53 -3.83 21.11 -25.16
N HIS A 54 -4.06 22.42 -25.16
CA HIS A 54 -5.28 23.06 -24.71
C HIS A 54 -5.91 23.93 -25.81
N CYS A 55 -5.19 24.93 -26.32
CA CYS A 55 -5.69 25.89 -27.30
C CYS A 55 -5.20 25.64 -28.74
N GLY A 56 -4.28 24.69 -28.96
CA GLY A 56 -3.72 24.40 -30.28
C GLY A 56 -2.63 25.37 -30.76
N GLN A 57 -2.47 26.54 -30.15
CA GLN A 57 -1.45 27.53 -30.55
C GLN A 57 -0.03 26.95 -30.47
N GLU A 58 0.78 27.27 -31.48
CA GLU A 58 2.19 26.86 -31.55
C GLU A 58 3.04 27.51 -30.46
N PHE A 59 3.92 26.72 -29.84
CA PHE A 59 4.91 27.18 -28.87
C PHE A 59 6.16 26.28 -28.90
N THR A 60 7.27 26.77 -28.36
CA THR A 60 8.60 26.17 -28.56
C THR A 60 9.19 25.46 -27.34
N ASP A 61 8.57 25.54 -26.16
CA ASP A 61 9.09 24.89 -24.94
C ASP A 61 8.92 23.35 -25.05
N PRO A 62 10.03 22.58 -25.11
CA PRO A 62 9.97 21.13 -25.33
C PRO A 62 9.53 20.35 -24.09
N HIS A 63 9.58 20.95 -22.91
CA HIS A 63 9.25 20.33 -21.62
C HIS A 63 7.79 20.55 -21.22
N ARG A 64 7.16 21.60 -21.74
CA ARG A 64 5.75 21.90 -21.49
C ARG A 64 4.87 21.28 -22.56
N ARG A 65 3.62 20.99 -22.19
CA ARG A 65 2.56 20.54 -23.13
C ARG A 65 1.57 21.65 -23.47
N VAL A 66 1.74 22.84 -22.90
CA VAL A 66 0.82 23.98 -23.03
C VAL A 66 1.63 25.26 -23.15
N CYS A 67 1.10 26.24 -23.89
CA CYS A 67 1.78 27.50 -24.17
C CYS A 67 1.87 28.45 -22.95
N SER A 68 0.91 28.38 -22.02
CA SER A 68 0.82 29.31 -20.88
C SER A 68 0.35 28.65 -19.59
N ARG A 69 0.56 29.34 -18.45
CA ARG A 69 0.02 28.92 -17.14
C ARG A 69 -1.50 28.84 -17.17
N GLU A 70 -2.15 29.75 -17.89
CA GLU A 70 -3.60 29.78 -18.07
C GLU A 70 -4.11 28.55 -18.83
N CYS A 71 -3.51 28.24 -19.99
CA CYS A 71 -3.80 27.00 -20.72
C CYS A 71 -3.51 25.76 -19.88
N GLY A 72 -2.50 25.81 -19.00
CA GLY A 72 -2.25 24.75 -18.02
C GLY A 72 -3.38 24.57 -17.02
N ARG A 73 -3.91 25.65 -16.45
CA ARG A 73 -5.06 25.64 -15.53
C ARG A 73 -6.32 25.15 -16.23
N ALA A 74 -6.60 25.68 -17.42
CA ALA A 74 -7.79 25.34 -18.20
C ALA A 74 -7.77 23.86 -18.64
N ARG A 75 -6.63 23.35 -19.11
CA ARG A 75 -6.46 21.91 -19.40
C ARG A 75 -6.63 21.03 -18.18
N LYS A 76 -6.15 21.46 -17.02
CA LYS A 76 -6.35 20.73 -15.76
C LYS A 76 -7.85 20.68 -15.41
N ALA A 77 -8.56 21.81 -15.50
CA ALA A 77 -10.00 21.87 -15.25
C ALA A 77 -10.80 20.99 -16.23
N PHE A 78 -10.47 21.04 -17.53
CA PHE A 78 -11.06 20.17 -18.55
C PHE A 78 -10.86 18.69 -18.22
N ASN A 79 -9.64 18.28 -17.86
CA ASN A 79 -9.35 16.89 -17.50
C ASN A 79 -10.11 16.44 -16.25
N VAL A 80 -10.26 17.31 -15.24
CA VAL A 80 -11.04 16.99 -14.03
C VAL A 80 -12.51 16.78 -14.39
N ARG A 81 -13.11 17.67 -15.18
CA ARG A 81 -14.51 17.51 -15.66
C ARG A 81 -14.67 16.21 -16.44
N ARG A 82 -13.82 15.98 -17.45
CA ARG A 82 -13.81 14.76 -18.25
C ARG A 82 -13.70 13.48 -17.42
N LEU A 83 -12.90 13.49 -16.34
CA LEU A 83 -12.75 12.34 -15.45
C LEU A 83 -13.98 12.13 -14.56
N ASN A 84 -14.65 13.20 -14.12
CA ASN A 84 -15.87 13.13 -13.33
C ASN A 84 -17.08 12.69 -14.18
N ASP A 85 -17.15 13.14 -15.43
CA ASP A 85 -18.21 12.80 -16.39
C ASP A 85 -17.96 11.44 -17.06
N ALA A 86 -16.82 10.80 -16.78
CA ALA A 86 -16.51 9.51 -17.35
C ALA A 86 -17.49 8.45 -16.84
N PRO A 87 -18.04 7.59 -17.73
CA PRO A 87 -19.01 6.59 -17.33
C PRO A 87 -18.37 5.60 -16.35
N THR A 88 -19.07 5.37 -15.25
CA THR A 88 -18.75 4.36 -14.25
C THR A 88 -19.52 3.07 -14.50
N GLN A 89 -18.91 1.93 -14.21
CA GLN A 89 -19.54 0.61 -14.29
C GLN A 89 -19.46 -0.10 -12.93
N PRO A 90 -20.43 -0.98 -12.61
CA PRO A 90 -20.36 -1.81 -11.42
C PRO A 90 -19.26 -2.86 -11.59
N VAL A 91 -18.36 -2.94 -10.62
CA VAL A 91 -17.30 -3.95 -10.55
C VAL A 91 -17.34 -4.60 -9.17
N PRO A 92 -17.29 -5.94 -9.05
CA PRO A 92 -17.25 -6.60 -7.75
C PRO A 92 -15.95 -6.27 -7.02
N CYS A 93 -16.04 -6.13 -5.69
CA CYS A 93 -14.88 -5.99 -4.83
C CYS A 93 -14.07 -7.29 -4.76
N ASP A 94 -12.76 -7.26 -5.01
CA ASP A 94 -11.86 -8.41 -4.95
C ASP A 94 -11.76 -9.01 -3.53
N ASP A 95 -12.03 -8.23 -2.48
CA ASP A 95 -12.00 -8.73 -1.08
C ASP A 95 -13.38 -9.23 -0.59
N CYS A 96 -14.50 -8.74 -1.14
CA CYS A 96 -15.82 -8.99 -0.54
C CYS A 96 -16.99 -9.18 -1.51
N GLY A 97 -16.76 -9.08 -2.81
CA GLY A 97 -17.79 -9.23 -3.86
C GLY A 97 -18.77 -8.06 -4.01
N THR A 98 -18.86 -7.14 -3.03
CA THR A 98 -19.77 -5.99 -3.10
C THR A 98 -19.52 -5.16 -4.37
N LEU A 99 -20.58 -4.89 -5.13
CA LEU A 99 -20.51 -4.08 -6.34
C LEU A 99 -20.18 -2.62 -6.00
N THR A 100 -19.15 -2.08 -6.65
CA THR A 100 -18.73 -0.68 -6.51
C THR A 100 -18.66 -0.04 -7.89
N MET A 101 -19.10 1.23 -7.98
CA MET A 101 -19.06 2.00 -9.23
C MET A 101 -17.64 2.51 -9.48
N ARG A 102 -17.05 2.12 -10.61
CA ARG A 102 -15.66 2.47 -10.97
C ARG A 102 -15.58 2.94 -12.42
N GLY A 103 -14.69 3.89 -12.70
CA GLY A 103 -14.38 4.27 -14.08
C GLY A 103 -13.67 3.13 -14.82
N ARG A 104 -13.88 3.01 -16.14
CA ARG A 104 -13.37 1.91 -16.99
C ARG A 104 -11.88 1.57 -16.85
N ASN A 105 -11.04 2.54 -16.44
CA ASN A 105 -9.58 2.41 -16.35
C ASN A 105 -9.03 2.54 -14.92
N GLN A 106 -9.86 2.48 -13.88
CA GLN A 106 -9.38 2.57 -12.50
C GLN A 106 -8.84 1.21 -12.02
N GLU A 107 -7.52 1.10 -11.87
CA GLU A 107 -6.88 -0.08 -11.26
C GLU A 107 -7.12 -0.09 -9.75
N GLY A 108 -7.73 -1.17 -9.25
CA GLY A 108 -8.10 -1.35 -7.84
C GLY A 108 -9.59 -1.62 -7.67
N ARG A 109 -9.95 -2.89 -7.46
CA ARG A 109 -11.33 -3.36 -7.36
C ARG A 109 -11.72 -3.57 -5.90
N PHE A 110 -11.61 -2.56 -5.05
CA PHE A 110 -12.04 -2.69 -3.64
C PHE A 110 -13.19 -1.75 -3.34
N CYS A 111 -14.16 -2.17 -2.55
CA CYS A 111 -15.12 -1.22 -1.96
C CYS A 111 -14.40 -0.31 -0.95
N ASP A 112 -15.01 0.83 -0.59
CA ASP A 112 -14.40 1.80 0.32
C ASP A 112 -14.02 1.21 1.67
N GLY A 113 -14.82 0.28 2.19
CA GLY A 113 -14.51 -0.44 3.42
C GLY A 113 -13.23 -1.26 3.30
N CYS A 114 -13.14 -2.09 2.25
CA CYS A 114 -11.99 -2.96 2.01
C CYS A 114 -10.71 -2.16 1.69
N ALA A 115 -10.85 -1.07 0.92
CA ALA A 115 -9.76 -0.13 0.66
C ALA A 115 -9.23 0.51 1.95
N ARG A 116 -10.12 0.98 2.84
CA ARG A 116 -9.73 1.51 4.16
C ARG A 116 -9.07 0.46 5.04
N ALA A 117 -9.60 -0.77 5.06
CA ALA A 117 -9.03 -1.88 5.82
C ALA A 117 -7.60 -2.21 5.37
N ARG A 118 -7.35 -2.28 4.06
CA ARG A 118 -6.02 -2.48 3.47
C ARG A 118 -5.07 -1.36 3.84
N ARG A 119 -5.50 -0.10 3.75
CA ARG A 119 -4.68 1.05 4.15
C ARG A 119 -4.27 0.96 5.63
N ARG A 120 -5.24 0.72 6.53
CA ARG A 120 -4.96 0.51 7.96
C ARG A 120 -4.01 -0.66 8.22
N ALA A 121 -4.09 -1.75 7.46
CA ALA A 121 -3.16 -2.87 7.59
C ALA A 121 -1.73 -2.48 7.17
N LYS A 122 -1.57 -1.75 6.06
CA LYS A 122 -0.28 -1.20 5.62
C LYS A 122 0.32 -0.27 6.65
N ASP A 123 -0.47 0.66 7.18
CA ASP A 123 -0.01 1.64 8.17
C ASP A 123 0.41 0.97 9.48
N ARG A 124 -0.34 -0.04 9.93
CA ARG A 124 0.02 -0.88 11.08
C ARG A 124 1.36 -1.58 10.89
N ARG A 125 1.62 -2.17 9.71
CA ARG A 125 2.90 -2.82 9.39
C ARG A 125 4.05 -1.80 9.43
N ALA A 126 3.88 -0.64 8.81
CA ALA A 126 4.89 0.42 8.85
C ALA A 126 5.16 0.94 10.27
N ALA A 127 4.11 1.08 11.09
CA ALA A 127 4.25 1.48 12.49
C ALA A 127 4.92 0.40 13.35
N ALA A 128 4.70 -0.89 13.07
CA ALA A 128 5.39 -1.99 13.76
C ALA A 128 6.90 -1.99 13.45
N VAL A 129 7.27 -1.84 12.16
CA VAL A 129 8.68 -1.73 11.74
C VAL A 129 9.37 -0.55 12.42
N ARG A 130 8.73 0.62 12.46
CA ARG A 130 9.29 1.81 13.13
C ARG A 130 9.50 1.63 14.63
N ARG A 131 8.69 0.79 15.28
CA ARG A 131 8.78 0.50 16.72
C ARG A 131 9.72 -0.67 17.05
N GLY A 132 10.39 -1.26 16.05
CA GLY A 132 11.26 -2.41 16.26
C GLY A 132 10.52 -3.66 16.76
N ALA A 133 9.22 -3.78 16.47
CA ALA A 133 8.44 -4.92 16.92
C ALA A 133 8.97 -6.21 16.28
N VAL A 134 9.54 -7.09 17.09
CA VAL A 134 9.97 -8.44 16.69
C VAL A 134 8.74 -9.33 16.66
N VAL A 135 8.36 -9.82 15.49
CA VAL A 135 7.34 -10.88 15.38
C VAL A 135 8.04 -12.19 15.70
N VAL A 136 7.81 -12.73 16.90
CA VAL A 136 8.34 -14.04 17.31
C VAL A 136 7.35 -15.12 16.88
N GLY A 137 7.78 -16.02 16.00
CA GLY A 137 7.03 -17.20 15.59
C GLY A 137 5.91 -16.97 14.56
N PRO A 138 5.34 -18.06 14.02
CA PRO A 138 4.21 -17.99 13.11
C PRO A 138 2.95 -17.51 13.85
N ARG A 139 2.26 -16.51 13.30
CA ARG A 139 0.97 -16.09 13.83
C ARG A 139 -0.05 -17.23 13.70
N PRO A 140 -0.77 -17.58 14.79
CA PRO A 140 -1.85 -18.56 14.72
C PRO A 140 -2.91 -18.13 13.70
N LYS A 141 -3.42 -19.08 12.91
CA LYS A 141 -4.52 -18.78 11.99
C LYS A 141 -5.82 -18.66 12.78
N LEU A 142 -6.70 -17.76 12.33
CA LEU A 142 -8.03 -17.57 12.91
C LEU A 142 -8.77 -18.91 13.05
N ASP A 143 -8.76 -19.73 11.99
CA ASP A 143 -9.47 -21.01 11.95
C ASP A 143 -8.96 -22.04 12.96
N ASP A 144 -7.67 -21.99 13.33
CA ASP A 144 -7.10 -22.92 14.31
C ASP A 144 -7.63 -22.60 15.71
N ILE A 145 -7.62 -21.32 16.08
CA ILE A 145 -8.17 -20.84 17.35
C ILE A 145 -9.70 -20.99 17.35
N ALA A 146 -10.37 -20.69 16.24
CA ALA A 146 -11.82 -20.79 16.14
C ALA A 146 -12.31 -22.23 16.29
N ARG A 147 -11.59 -23.21 15.70
CA ARG A 147 -11.90 -24.64 15.90
C ARG A 147 -11.66 -25.08 17.34
N ARG A 148 -10.56 -24.65 17.96
CA ARG A 148 -10.28 -24.91 19.39
C ARG A 148 -11.41 -24.40 20.28
N ASP A 149 -11.90 -23.20 19.99
CA ASP A 149 -12.95 -22.54 20.78
C ASP A 149 -14.37 -22.96 20.36
N GLY A 150 -14.50 -23.96 19.46
CA GLY A 150 -15.78 -24.50 19.02
C GLY A 150 -16.67 -23.47 18.31
N TRP A 151 -16.07 -22.50 17.61
CA TRP A 151 -16.75 -21.38 16.97
C TRP A 151 -17.63 -20.57 17.92
N ARG A 152 -17.28 -20.49 19.20
CA ARG A 152 -17.98 -19.68 20.20
C ARG A 152 -17.15 -18.48 20.63
N CYS A 153 -17.80 -17.33 20.67
CA CYS A 153 -17.21 -16.08 21.14
C CYS A 153 -16.95 -16.18 22.65
N HIS A 154 -15.70 -16.06 23.11
CA HIS A 154 -15.39 -16.18 24.54
C HIS A 154 -16.00 -15.06 25.41
N LEU A 155 -16.34 -13.93 24.82
CA LEU A 155 -16.90 -12.76 25.53
C LEU A 155 -18.42 -12.83 25.74
N CYS A 156 -19.17 -13.38 24.78
CA CYS A 156 -20.64 -13.43 24.86
C CYS A 156 -21.21 -14.85 24.74
N LEU A 157 -20.33 -15.85 24.57
CA LEU A 157 -20.62 -17.29 24.49
C LEU A 157 -21.50 -17.73 23.31
N ARG A 158 -21.94 -16.80 22.46
CA ARG A 158 -22.71 -17.09 21.24
C ARG A 158 -21.82 -17.58 20.10
N SER A 159 -22.41 -18.34 19.19
CA SER A 159 -21.75 -18.83 17.98
C SER A 159 -21.27 -17.70 17.08
N VAL A 160 -20.15 -17.93 16.41
CA VAL A 160 -19.52 -17.04 15.44
C VAL A 160 -19.68 -17.69 14.07
N ASP A 161 -20.25 -16.97 13.12
CA ASP A 161 -20.41 -17.46 11.75
C ASP A 161 -19.14 -17.19 10.92
N PRO A 162 -18.45 -18.24 10.41
CA PRO A 162 -17.28 -18.09 9.55
C PRO A 162 -17.55 -17.38 8.22
N GLY A 163 -18.79 -17.42 7.71
CA GLY A 163 -19.17 -16.86 6.42
C GLY A 163 -19.33 -15.34 6.43
N LEU A 164 -19.33 -14.72 7.62
CA LEU A 164 -19.54 -13.29 7.73
C LEU A 164 -18.34 -12.49 7.23
N HIS A 165 -18.63 -11.48 6.42
CA HIS A 165 -17.65 -10.54 5.92
C HIS A 165 -16.86 -9.90 7.08
N PHE A 166 -15.54 -9.77 6.97
CA PHE A 166 -14.63 -9.36 8.05
C PHE A 166 -14.92 -8.00 8.71
N GLN A 167 -15.73 -7.13 8.08
CA GLN A 167 -16.17 -5.84 8.63
C GLN A 167 -17.49 -5.93 9.39
N HIS A 168 -18.22 -7.04 9.26
CA HIS A 168 -19.47 -7.27 9.97
C HIS A 168 -19.21 -7.27 11.48
N ARG A 169 -20.17 -6.76 12.25
CA ARG A 169 -20.07 -6.67 13.70
C ARG A 169 -19.88 -8.04 14.34
N ASP A 170 -20.53 -9.06 13.81
CA ASP A 170 -20.47 -10.43 14.33
C ASP A 170 -19.46 -11.30 13.56
N ALA A 171 -18.57 -10.70 12.76
CA ALA A 171 -17.49 -11.44 12.12
C ALA A 171 -16.47 -11.98 13.13
N ALA A 172 -15.84 -13.10 12.80
CA ALA A 172 -14.79 -13.72 13.60
C ALA A 172 -13.53 -12.82 13.69
N THR A 173 -13.00 -12.67 14.91
CA THR A 173 -11.73 -12.00 15.18
C THR A 173 -10.98 -12.70 16.30
N LEU A 174 -9.65 -12.57 16.30
CA LEU A 174 -8.81 -12.99 17.43
C LEU A 174 -8.73 -11.86 18.45
N ASP A 175 -9.06 -12.18 19.70
CA ASP A 175 -8.94 -11.31 20.85
C ASP A 175 -7.78 -11.77 21.73
N HIS A 176 -6.98 -10.82 22.20
CA HIS A 176 -5.88 -11.09 23.11
C HIS A 176 -6.42 -11.08 24.55
N LEU A 177 -6.25 -12.18 25.29
CA LEU A 177 -6.70 -12.28 26.68
C LEU A 177 -5.95 -11.26 27.56
N VAL A 178 -4.62 -11.23 27.42
CA VAL A 178 -3.74 -10.16 27.92
C VAL A 178 -3.48 -9.18 26.77
N PRO A 179 -3.82 -7.88 26.89
CA PRO A 179 -3.60 -6.92 25.82
C PRO A 179 -2.13 -6.75 25.44
N VAL A 180 -1.86 -6.57 24.15
CA VAL A 180 -0.50 -6.32 23.62
C VAL A 180 0.17 -5.09 24.26
N SER A 181 -0.62 -4.07 24.65
CA SER A 181 -0.09 -2.85 25.29
C SER A 181 0.52 -3.08 26.67
N VAL A 182 0.17 -4.17 27.35
CA VAL A 182 0.72 -4.54 28.66
C VAL A 182 1.59 -5.81 28.59
N GLY A 183 2.01 -6.21 27.38
CA GLY A 183 2.93 -7.33 27.17
C GLY A 183 2.30 -8.64 26.70
N GLY A 184 1.03 -8.64 26.29
CA GLY A 184 0.39 -9.83 25.71
C GLY A 184 1.06 -10.34 24.44
N THR A 185 1.24 -11.66 24.34
CA THR A 185 1.88 -12.35 23.20
C THR A 185 0.86 -12.72 22.11
N ASP A 186 1.33 -12.98 20.89
CA ASP A 186 0.54 -13.57 19.79
C ASP A 186 0.45 -15.11 19.90
N GLU A 187 0.77 -15.70 21.07
CA GLU A 187 0.72 -17.15 21.28
C GLU A 187 -0.73 -17.66 21.34
N PRO A 188 -1.01 -18.88 20.84
CA PRO A 188 -2.35 -19.46 20.89
C PRO A 188 -3.01 -19.40 22.27
N SER A 189 -2.24 -19.59 23.34
CA SER A 189 -2.71 -19.54 24.74
C SER A 189 -3.23 -18.17 25.16
N ASN A 190 -2.72 -17.08 24.57
CA ASN A 190 -3.16 -15.72 24.83
C ASN A 190 -4.21 -15.21 23.82
N LEU A 191 -4.63 -16.06 22.88
CA LEU A 191 -5.63 -15.72 21.85
C LEU A 191 -6.92 -16.49 22.10
N ALA A 192 -8.06 -15.82 21.93
CA ALA A 192 -9.38 -16.44 21.96
C ALA A 192 -10.28 -15.89 20.85
N LEU A 193 -11.24 -16.69 20.40
CA LEU A 193 -12.21 -16.30 19.37
C LEU A 193 -13.23 -15.33 19.94
N ALA A 194 -13.42 -14.18 19.29
CA ALA A 194 -14.47 -13.23 19.62
C ALA A 194 -15.16 -12.66 18.37
N HIS A 195 -16.42 -12.26 18.52
CA HIS A 195 -17.06 -11.37 17.53
C HIS A 195 -16.32 -10.03 17.47
N ARG A 196 -16.18 -9.48 16.26
CA ARG A 196 -15.56 -8.17 16.02
C ARG A 196 -16.13 -7.07 16.92
N GLY A 197 -17.45 -7.04 17.09
CA GLY A 197 -18.17 -6.06 17.89
C GLY A 197 -17.95 -6.24 19.38
N CYS A 198 -17.94 -7.49 19.87
CA CYS A 198 -17.62 -7.79 21.27
C CYS A 198 -16.18 -7.39 21.60
N ASN A 199 -15.23 -7.80 20.76
CA ASN A 199 -13.81 -7.44 20.89
C ASN A 199 -13.63 -5.91 20.87
N SER A 200 -14.25 -5.22 19.92
CA SER A 200 -14.19 -3.75 19.85
C SER A 200 -14.82 -3.05 21.05
N SER A 201 -15.86 -3.63 21.65
CA SER A 201 -16.52 -3.08 22.84
C SER A 201 -15.70 -3.31 24.11
N ARG A 202 -14.97 -4.43 24.19
CA ARG A 202 -14.08 -4.76 25.30
C ARG A 202 -12.92 -3.75 25.41
N GLY A 203 -12.30 -3.44 24.28
CA GLY A 203 -11.11 -2.58 24.25
C GLY A 203 -9.96 -3.15 25.11
N VAL A 204 -9.14 -2.27 25.67
CA VAL A 204 -7.91 -2.63 26.41
C VAL A 204 -8.16 -2.95 27.89
N GLY A 205 -9.36 -2.65 28.42
CA GLY A 205 -9.64 -2.64 29.86
C GLY A 205 -10.55 -3.77 30.38
N GLY A 206 -11.12 -4.59 29.50
CA GLY A 206 -11.97 -5.71 29.92
C GLY A 206 -11.14 -6.85 30.50
N HIS A 207 -11.32 -7.14 31.78
CA HIS A 207 -10.78 -8.31 32.47
C HIS A 207 -11.35 -9.57 31.82
N VAL A 208 -10.47 -10.49 31.42
CA VAL A 208 -10.88 -11.81 30.92
C VAL A 208 -10.22 -12.84 31.79
N GLN A 209 -11.05 -13.68 32.40
CA GLN A 209 -10.59 -14.81 33.19
C GLN A 209 -9.95 -15.80 32.23
N LEU A 210 -8.67 -16.12 32.44
CA LEU A 210 -8.02 -17.24 31.77
C LEU A 210 -8.87 -18.48 32.05
N ALA A 211 -9.42 -19.09 31.02
CA ALA A 211 -10.10 -20.37 31.16
C ALA A 211 -9.07 -21.36 31.72
N LEU A 212 -9.30 -21.84 32.94
CA LEU A 212 -8.55 -22.95 33.52
C LEU A 212 -8.80 -24.15 32.60
N ILE A 213 -7.77 -24.54 31.85
CA ILE A 213 -7.80 -25.72 31.01
C ILE A 213 -7.83 -26.92 31.97
N GLY A 214 -8.96 -27.63 31.99
CA GLY A 214 -9.11 -28.97 32.56
C GLY A 214 -9.09 -30.00 31.45
#